data_AF-A0A848UWM8-F1
#
_entry.id   AF-A0A848UWM8-F1
#
_cell.length_a   1.000
_cell.length_b   1.000
_cell.length_c   1.000
_cell.angle_alpha   90.00
_cell.angle_beta   90.00
_cell.angle_gamma   90.00
#
_symmetry.space_group_name_H-M   'P 1'
#
loop_
_entity.id
_entity.type
_entity.pdbx_description
1 polymer ?
#
loop_
_entity_poly.entity_id
_entity_poly.type
_entity_poly.pdbx_seq_one_letter_code
_entity_poly.pdbx_strand_id
1 'polypeptide(L)'
;MPKLNEPYYLLLIDLKDSTTVDSRKLNTMFDSLKVNLNALNQEYSDQIELPLGVHYGDEISGLFTSKALLYDVVERIREVIIPTTTFRFVVSHGHIAVDSEDIRQVG
;
A
#
# COMPACT_ATOMS: atom_id res chain seq x y z
N MET A 1 -12.57 1.24 -10.68
CA MET A 1 -13.59 0.55 -9.86
C MET A 1 -13.44 -0.92 -10.14
N PRO A 2 -13.08 -1.74 -9.14
CA PRO A 2 -12.78 -3.15 -9.33
C PRO A 2 -13.93 -3.89 -10.00
N LYS A 3 -13.62 -4.64 -11.05
CA LYS A 3 -14.58 -5.51 -11.71
C LYS A 3 -14.74 -6.79 -10.91
N LEU A 4 -15.97 -7.06 -10.50
CA LEU A 4 -16.32 -8.31 -9.81
C LEU A 4 -15.92 -9.52 -10.67
N ASN A 5 -15.33 -10.53 -10.03
CA ASN A 5 -14.86 -11.78 -10.66
C ASN A 5 -13.66 -11.68 -11.61
N GLU A 6 -12.95 -10.54 -11.69
CA GLU A 6 -11.58 -10.52 -12.21
C GLU A 6 -10.57 -10.81 -11.07
N PRO A 7 -9.47 -11.54 -11.33
CA PRO A 7 -8.45 -11.77 -10.33
C PRO A 7 -7.56 -10.54 -10.16
N TYR A 8 -7.33 -10.16 -8.91
CA TYR A 8 -6.47 -9.06 -8.51
C TYR A 8 -5.36 -9.54 -7.59
N TYR A 9 -4.38 -8.66 -7.40
CA TYR A 9 -3.35 -8.81 -6.39
C TYR A 9 -3.52 -7.76 -5.32
N LEU A 10 -3.76 -8.21 -4.09
CA LEU A 10 -3.83 -7.35 -2.91
C LEU A 10 -2.45 -7.27 -2.27
N LEU A 11 -1.95 -6.06 -2.08
CA LEU A 11 -0.78 -5.77 -1.25
C LEU A 11 -1.24 -5.21 0.08
N LEU A 12 -0.79 -5.81 1.18
CA LEU A 12 -0.92 -5.28 2.53
C LEU A 12 0.48 -5.15 3.13
N ILE A 13 0.78 -4.01 3.72
CA ILE A 13 2.02 -3.70 4.41
C ILE A 13 1.67 -3.17 5.79
N ASP A 14 2.43 -3.60 6.79
CA ASP A 14 2.27 -3.17 8.18
C ASP A 14 3.64 -2.74 8.71
N LEU A 15 3.74 -1.51 9.24
CA LEU A 15 4.98 -0.99 9.81
C LEU A 15 5.24 -1.65 11.16
N LYS A 16 6.47 -2.11 11.38
CA LYS A 16 6.86 -2.67 12.68
C LYS A 16 7.20 -1.56 13.66
N ASP A 17 6.82 -1.77 14.92
CA ASP A 17 7.21 -0.96 16.07
C ASP A 17 6.95 0.55 15.90
N SER A 18 5.99 0.92 15.04
CA SER A 18 5.63 2.30 14.69
C SER A 18 5.30 3.15 15.93
N THR A 19 4.79 2.51 16.98
CA THR A 19 4.43 3.12 18.28
C THR A 19 5.62 3.45 19.19
N THR A 20 6.80 2.87 18.92
CA THR A 20 8.02 3.08 19.73
C THR A 20 9.00 4.07 19.10
N VAL A 21 8.82 4.37 17.82
CA VAL A 21 9.64 5.33 17.06
C VAL A 21 9.31 6.75 17.49
N ASP A 22 10.33 7.62 17.53
CA ASP A 22 10.16 9.06 17.75
C ASP A 22 9.12 9.65 16.78
N SER A 23 8.08 10.28 17.34
CA SER A 23 6.92 10.73 16.56
C SER A 23 7.28 11.77 15.50
N ARG A 24 8.33 12.58 15.70
CA ARG A 24 8.77 13.55 14.69
C ARG A 24 9.37 12.84 13.48
N LYS A 25 10.27 11.88 13.72
CA LYS A 25 10.85 11.05 12.64
C LYS A 25 9.77 10.29 11.88
N LEU A 26 8.83 9.70 12.62
CA LEU A 26 7.72 8.95 12.04
C LEU A 26 6.83 9.84 11.15
N ASN A 27 6.48 11.04 11.61
CA ASN A 27 5.69 12.00 10.81
C ASN A 27 6.42 12.41 9.53
N THR A 28 7.73 12.73 9.60
CA THR A 28 8.52 13.05 8.40
C THR A 28 8.59 11.90 7.41
N MET A 29 8.72 10.66 7.91
CA MET A 29 8.67 9.46 7.07
C MET A 29 7.28 9.31 6.43
N PHE A 30 6.18 9.50 7.16
CA PHE A 30 4.83 9.42 6.60
C PHE A 30 4.55 10.48 5.55
N ASP A 31 5.04 11.71 5.72
CA ASP A 31 4.89 12.76 4.70
C ASP A 31 5.64 12.39 3.42
N SER A 32 6.87 11.87 3.57
CA SER A 32 7.66 11.37 2.44
C SER A 32 7.01 10.17 1.76
N LEU A 33 6.44 9.26 2.55
CA LEU A 33 5.72 8.09 2.08
C LEU A 33 4.48 8.51 1.28
N LYS A 34 3.66 9.43 1.77
CA LYS A 34 2.48 9.93 1.04
C LYS A 34 2.84 10.51 -0.32
N VAL A 35 3.93 11.28 -0.41
CA VAL A 35 4.41 11.81 -1.70
C VAL A 35 4.81 10.66 -2.63
N ASN A 36 5.51 9.65 -2.11
CA ASN A 36 5.94 8.49 -2.91
C ASN A 36 4.74 7.64 -3.37
N LEU A 37 3.79 7.35 -2.49
CA LEU A 37 2.56 6.62 -2.82
C LEU A 37 1.75 7.36 -3.89
N ASN A 38 1.62 8.68 -3.80
CA ASN A 38 0.96 9.49 -4.84
C ASN A 38 1.68 9.40 -6.19
N ALA A 39 3.02 9.42 -6.20
CA ALA A 39 3.80 9.26 -7.42
C ALA A 39 3.59 7.86 -8.04
N LEU A 40 3.61 6.80 -7.21
CA LEU A 40 3.34 5.42 -7.66
C LEU A 40 1.92 5.27 -8.23
N ASN A 41 0.93 5.87 -7.55
CA ASN A 41 -0.46 5.87 -8.01
C ASN A 41 -0.64 6.58 -9.35
N GLN A 42 0.12 7.65 -9.61
CA GLN A 42 0.11 8.34 -10.90
C GLN A 42 0.83 7.54 -11.98
N GLU A 43 2.03 7.04 -11.68
CA GLU A 43 2.89 6.29 -12.60
C GLU A 43 2.21 4.99 -13.08
N TYR A 44 1.50 4.30 -12.19
CA TYR A 44 0.88 3.01 -12.46
C TYR A 44 -0.64 3.05 -12.42
N SER A 45 -1.23 4.20 -12.74
CA SER A 45 -2.69 4.42 -12.69
C SER A 45 -3.50 3.39 -13.48
N ASP A 46 -2.98 2.88 -14.61
CA ASP A 46 -3.64 1.84 -15.41
C ASP A 46 -3.51 0.41 -14.83
N GLN A 47 -2.66 0.22 -13.82
CA GLN A 47 -2.35 -1.09 -13.22
C GLN A 47 -2.75 -1.19 -11.75
N ILE A 48 -3.17 -0.07 -11.16
CA ILE A 48 -3.63 0.05 -9.78
C ILE A 48 -5.14 0.27 -9.82
N GLU A 49 -5.89 -0.73 -9.39
CA GLU A 49 -7.35 -0.67 -9.33
C GLU A 49 -7.85 0.07 -8.09
N LEU A 50 -7.23 -0.18 -6.93
CA LEU A 50 -7.41 0.62 -5.72
C LEU A 50 -6.08 1.28 -5.36
N PRO A 51 -6.03 2.63 -5.31
CA PRO A 51 -4.82 3.38 -5.02
C PRO A 51 -4.13 2.92 -3.73
N LEU A 52 -2.80 2.95 -3.76
CA LEU A 52 -1.99 2.79 -2.55
C LEU A 52 -2.32 3.91 -1.56
N GLY A 53 -2.62 3.54 -0.32
CA GLY A 53 -2.93 4.47 0.75
C GLY A 53 -2.44 3.99 2.10
N VAL A 54 -2.27 4.93 3.04
CA VAL A 54 -2.04 4.62 4.46
C VAL A 54 -3.40 4.53 5.15
N HIS A 55 -3.67 3.40 5.80
CA HIS A 55 -4.91 3.09 6.51
C HIS A 55 -4.58 2.69 7.95
N TYR A 56 -5.57 2.81 8.84
CA TYR A 56 -5.48 2.38 10.25
C TYR A 56 -4.26 2.88 11.06
N GLY A 57 -3.60 3.94 10.60
CA GLY A 57 -2.46 4.57 11.27
C GLY A 57 -1.14 4.27 10.56
N ASP A 58 -0.83 3.00 10.35
CA ASP A 58 0.47 2.52 9.87
C ASP A 58 0.38 1.33 8.91
N GLU A 59 -0.81 0.96 8.47
CA GLU A 59 -0.99 -0.03 7.42
C GLU A 59 -0.97 0.67 6.06
N ILE A 60 -0.37 0.03 5.05
CA ILE A 60 -0.41 0.47 3.67
C ILE A 60 -1.08 -0.63 2.86
N SER A 61 -2.03 -0.26 2.02
CA SER A 61 -2.69 -1.23 1.14
C SER A 61 -2.90 -0.68 -0.26
N GLY A 62 -2.94 -1.57 -1.23
CA GLY A 62 -3.29 -1.26 -2.62
C GLY A 62 -3.71 -2.51 -3.37
N LEU A 63 -4.45 -2.31 -4.45
CA LEU A 63 -4.97 -3.40 -5.28
C LEU A 63 -4.50 -3.25 -6.73
N PHE A 64 -3.95 -4.32 -7.27
CA PHE A 64 -3.23 -4.33 -8.54
C PHE A 64 -3.81 -5.34 -9.52
N THR A 65 -3.72 -5.03 -10.82
CA THR A 65 -4.08 -5.96 -11.89
C THR A 65 -2.90 -6.84 -12.35
N SER A 66 -1.67 -6.51 -11.93
CA SER A 66 -0.44 -7.19 -12.36
C SER A 66 0.50 -7.52 -11.19
N LYS A 67 1.03 -8.75 -11.17
CA LYS A 67 2.01 -9.20 -10.16
C LYS A 67 3.38 -8.56 -10.31
N ALA A 68 3.77 -8.20 -11.54
CA ALA A 68 5.13 -7.74 -11.83
C ALA A 68 5.44 -6.45 -11.07
N LEU A 69 4.40 -5.62 -10.91
CA LEU A 69 4.48 -4.30 -10.28
C LEU A 69 4.67 -4.34 -8.76
N LEU A 70 4.23 -5.42 -8.11
CA LEU A 70 4.18 -5.50 -6.64
C LEU A 70 5.56 -5.41 -6.00
N TYR A 71 6.53 -6.14 -6.53
CA TYR A 71 7.87 -6.15 -5.96
C TYR A 71 8.57 -4.81 -6.15
N ASP A 72 8.39 -4.16 -7.31
CA ASP A 72 8.94 -2.82 -7.57
C ASP A 72 8.32 -1.78 -6.62
N VAL A 73 7.00 -1.84 -6.41
CA VAL A 73 6.30 -0.99 -5.44
C VAL A 73 6.81 -1.23 -4.01
N VAL A 74 6.96 -2.48 -3.60
CA VAL A 74 7.46 -2.85 -2.27
C VAL A 74 8.88 -2.32 -2.05
N GLU A 75 9.77 -2.44 -3.04
CA GLU A 75 11.13 -1.92 -2.93
C GLU A 75 11.16 -0.38 -2.87
N ARG A 76 10.33 0.33 -3.64
CA ARG A 76 10.24 1.80 -3.55
C ARG A 76 9.67 2.28 -2.21
N ILE A 77 8.66 1.58 -1.68
CA ILE A 77 8.14 1.83 -0.33
C ILE A 77 9.24 1.56 0.72
N ARG A 78 10.03 0.49 0.53
CA ARG A 78 11.13 0.12 1.42
C ARG A 78 12.20 1.21 1.53
N GLU A 79 12.61 1.81 0.42
CA GLU A 79 13.61 2.88 0.41
C GLU A 79 13.21 4.07 1.28
N VAL A 80 11.90 4.38 1.36
CA VAL A 80 11.38 5.47 2.20
C VAL A 80 11.31 5.07 3.67
N ILE A 81 11.00 3.81 3.98
CA ILE A 81 10.76 3.33 5.35
C ILE A 81 12.05 2.96 6.10
N ILE A 82 13.01 2.30 5.44
CA ILE A 82 14.22 1.73 6.07
C ILE A 82 15.01 2.70 6.98
N PRO A 83 15.15 3.99 6.65
CA PRO A 83 15.88 4.91 7.52
C PRO A 83 15.22 5.13 8.89
N THR A 84 13.93 4.79 9.03
CA THR A 84 13.12 5.08 10.22
C THR A 84 12.65 3.81 10.93
N THR A 85 12.17 2.81 10.18
CA THR A 85 11.71 1.53 10.73
C THR A 85 11.79 0.43 9.66
N THR A 86 11.17 -0.73 9.93
CA THR A 86 10.97 -1.82 8.98
C THR A 86 9.49 -2.12 8.84
N PHE A 87 9.12 -2.95 7.87
CA PHE A 87 7.75 -3.38 7.67
C PHE A 87 7.69 -4.87 7.34
N ARG A 88 6.50 -5.45 7.47
CA ARG A 88 6.15 -6.75 6.91
C ARG A 88 5.10 -6.54 5.83
N PHE A 89 5.05 -7.43 4.85
CA PHE A 89 4.06 -7.35 3.80
C PHE A 89 3.51 -8.72 3.44
N VAL A 90 2.28 -8.73 2.92
CA VAL A 90 1.60 -9.89 2.36
C VAL A 90 1.08 -9.51 0.99
N VAL A 91 1.24 -10.44 0.06
CA VAL A 91 0.60 -10.40 -1.25
C VAL A 91 -0.39 -11.54 -1.33
N SER A 92 -1.64 -11.23 -1.69
CA SER A 92 -2.68 -12.22 -1.98
C SER A 92 -3.15 -12.10 -3.42
N HIS A 93 -3.56 -13.20 -4.02
CA HIS A 93 -4.11 -13.26 -5.37
C HIS A 93 -5.47 -13.93 -5.35
N GLY A 94 -6.49 -13.26 -5.88
CA GLY A 94 -7.85 -13.78 -5.86
C GLY A 94 -8.88 -12.82 -6.42
N HIS A 95 -10.16 -13.19 -6.30
CA HIS A 95 -11.27 -12.39 -6.78
C HIS A 95 -11.80 -11.49 -5.68
N ILE A 96 -12.34 -10.34 -6.09
CA ILE A 96 -13.07 -9.44 -5.21
C ILE A 96 -14.56 -9.74 -5.33
N ALA A 97 -15.19 -9.96 -4.18
CA ALA A 97 -16.60 -10.31 -4.08
C ALA A 97 -17.52 -9.08 -3.92
N VAL A 98 -16.96 -7.94 -3.49
CA VAL A 98 -17.71 -6.71 -3.15
C VAL A 98 -17.02 -5.50 -3.74
N ASP A 99 -17.78 -4.64 -4.42
CA ASP A 99 -17.27 -3.37 -4.95
C ASP A 99 -16.99 -2.38 -3.81
N SER A 100 -15.88 -1.67 -3.90
CA SER A 100 -15.43 -0.74 -2.87
C SER A 100 -14.44 0.26 -3.44
N GLU A 101 -14.50 1.50 -2.96
CA GLU A 101 -13.54 2.56 -3.31
C GLU A 101 -12.37 2.65 -2.31
N ASP A 102 -12.48 1.96 -1.17
CA ASP A 102 -11.53 2.03 -0.07
C ASP A 102 -11.58 0.74 0.74
N ILE A 103 -10.42 0.11 0.97
CA ILE A 103 -10.31 -1.15 1.73
C ILE A 103 -11.04 -1.12 3.08
N ARG A 104 -11.16 0.07 3.69
CA ARG A 104 -11.84 0.28 4.97
C ARG A 104 -13.35 0.06 4.93
N GLN A 105 -13.96 0.01 3.75
CA GLN A 105 -15.40 -0.20 3.58
C GLN A 105 -15.81 -1.68 3.68
N VAL A 106 -14.86 -2.61 3.68
CA VAL A 106 -15.11 -4.07 3.60
C VAL A 106 -14.82 -4.78 4.93
N GLY A 107 -14.87 -4.05 6.05
CA GLY A 107 -14.61 -4.53 7.42
C GLY A 107 -15.85 -4.99 8.17
#